data_AF-A0A6P0T6Y8-F1
#
_entry.id   AF-A0A6P0T6Y8-F1
#
_cell.length_a   1.000
_cell.length_b   1.000
_cell.length_c   1.000
_cell.angle_alpha   90.00
_cell.angle_beta   90.00
_cell.angle_gamma   90.00
#
_symmetry.space_group_name_H-M   'P 1'
#
loop_
_entity.id
_entity.type
_entity.pdbx_description
1 polymer ?
#
loop_
_entity_poly.entity_id
_entity_poly.type
_entity_poly.pdbx_seq_one_letter_code
_entity_poly.pdbx_strand_id
1 'polypeptide(L)'
;MGSPTIHKLPGGTVLANQLGIEFVTVVIPQPDTIALVSPSIIEALQTFGSPLRWAITAVDCEAKTFSVEAMVVTSVPQESRI
;
A
#
# COMPACT_ATOMS: atom_id res chain seq x y z
N MET A 1 10.64 21.34 -20.96
CA MET A 1 11.88 20.57 -21.14
C MET A 1 12.46 20.27 -19.77
N GLY A 2 12.37 19.01 -19.33
CA GLY A 2 13.04 18.51 -18.14
C GLY A 2 13.25 17.02 -18.34
N SER A 3 14.49 16.62 -18.62
CA SER A 3 14.84 15.23 -18.92
C SER A 3 14.80 14.39 -17.63
N PRO A 4 14.29 13.15 -17.64
CA PRO A 4 14.43 12.26 -16.50
C PRO A 4 15.90 11.81 -16.36
N THR A 5 16.45 11.95 -15.16
CA THR A 5 17.79 11.44 -14.82
C THR A 5 17.72 9.93 -14.60
N ILE A 6 18.38 9.16 -15.47
CA ILE A 6 18.49 7.70 -15.40
C ILE A 6 19.72 7.33 -14.56
N HIS A 7 19.53 6.68 -13.41
CA HIS A 7 20.62 6.05 -12.65
C HIS A 7 20.71 4.56 -13.04
N LYS A 8 21.81 4.17 -13.68
CA LYS A 8 22.05 2.82 -14.21
C LYS A 8 22.77 1.96 -13.16
N LEU A 9 22.08 0.96 -12.59
CA LEU A 9 22.67 -0.10 -11.76
C LEU A 9 22.87 -1.38 -12.60
N PRO A 10 23.93 -2.17 -12.34
CA PRO A 10 24.14 -3.45 -13.01
C PRO A 10 23.21 -4.49 -12.36
N GLY A 11 21.99 -4.61 -12.89
CA GLY A 11 20.97 -5.53 -12.40
C GLY A 11 19.63 -4.84 -12.18
N GLY A 12 18.93 -4.56 -13.28
CA GLY A 12 17.49 -4.29 -13.34
C GLY A 12 16.90 -3.29 -12.33
N THR A 13 16.65 -2.05 -12.78
CA THR A 13 15.70 -1.16 -12.10
C THR A 13 14.30 -1.76 -12.23
N VAL A 14 13.78 -2.38 -11.17
CA VAL A 14 12.37 -2.77 -11.12
C VAL A 14 11.57 -1.59 -10.62
N LEU A 15 10.82 -0.95 -11.51
CA LEU A 15 9.81 0.03 -11.12
C LEU A 15 8.69 -0.73 -10.40
N ALA A 16 8.26 -0.28 -9.21
CA ALA A 16 7.15 -0.91 -8.46
C ALA A 16 5.89 -1.14 -9.32
N ASN A 17 5.66 -0.26 -10.31
CA ASN A 17 4.66 -0.37 -11.38
C ASN A 17 4.71 -1.71 -12.15
N GLN A 18 5.89 -2.29 -12.39
CA GLN A 18 6.02 -3.57 -13.12
C GLN A 18 5.76 -4.82 -12.28
N LEU A 19 5.65 -4.71 -10.95
CA LEU A 19 5.38 -5.83 -10.04
C LEU A 19 3.91 -5.90 -9.59
N GLY A 20 3.04 -5.02 -10.12
CA GLY A 20 1.67 -4.87 -9.61
C GLY A 20 1.66 -4.38 -8.16
N ILE A 21 2.66 -3.58 -7.75
CA ILE A 21 2.73 -3.02 -6.40
C ILE A 21 2.30 -1.55 -6.44
N GLU A 22 1.27 -1.22 -5.68
CA GLU A 22 0.76 0.15 -5.54
C GLU A 22 0.99 0.68 -4.13
N PHE A 23 1.23 1.99 -4.03
CA PHE A 23 1.29 2.70 -2.76
C PHE A 23 -0.06 3.38 -2.53
N VAL A 24 -0.67 3.12 -1.37
CA VAL A 24 -1.98 3.66 -1.01
C VAL A 24 -1.92 4.35 0.35
N THR A 25 -2.69 5.43 0.48
CA THR A 25 -2.94 6.09 1.76
C THR A 25 -4.43 6.00 2.04
N VAL A 26 -4.77 5.47 3.21
CA VAL A 26 -6.16 5.27 3.64
C VAL A 26 -6.38 5.89 5.01
N VAL A 27 -7.56 6.48 5.21
CA VAL A 27 -8.02 6.90 6.53
C VAL A 27 -9.05 5.88 6.99
N ILE A 28 -8.83 5.28 8.16
CA ILE A 28 -9.71 4.26 8.71
C ILE A 28 -10.16 4.65 10.13
N PRO A 29 -11.36 4.22 10.57
CA PRO A 29 -11.76 4.37 11.96
C PRO A 29 -10.77 3.68 12.91
N GLN A 30 -10.48 4.32 14.04
CA GLN A 30 -9.74 3.71 15.13
C GLN A 30 -10.63 2.67 15.81
N PRO A 31 -10.21 1.39 15.89
CA PRO A 31 -10.99 0.37 16.57
C PRO A 31 -10.95 0.56 18.08
N ASP A 32 -11.99 0.08 18.76
CA ASP A 32 -12.16 0.24 20.21
C ASP A 32 -11.11 -0.50 21.05
N THR A 33 -10.42 -1.48 20.47
CA THR A 33 -9.40 -2.26 21.16
C THR A 33 -8.13 -2.41 20.33
N ILE A 34 -6.99 -2.40 21.01
CA ILE A 34 -5.66 -2.51 20.38
C ILE A 34 -5.51 -3.83 19.61
N ALA A 35 -6.12 -4.91 20.10
CA ALA A 35 -6.10 -6.20 19.43
C ALA A 35 -6.74 -6.19 18.03
N LEU A 36 -7.62 -5.22 17.76
CA LEU A 36 -8.30 -5.08 16.48
C LEU A 36 -7.58 -4.14 15.50
N VAL A 37 -6.54 -3.43 15.91
CA VAL A 37 -5.84 -2.46 15.05
C VAL A 37 -5.29 -3.12 13.79
N SER A 38 -4.46 -4.14 13.94
CA SER A 38 -3.87 -4.86 12.80
C SER A 38 -4.92 -5.48 11.87
N PRO A 39 -5.92 -6.25 12.34
CA PRO A 39 -6.91 -6.84 11.44
C PRO A 39 -7.77 -5.78 10.74
N SER A 40 -8.19 -4.70 11.41
CA SER A 40 -8.94 -3.61 10.75
C SER A 40 -8.14 -2.90 9.66
N ILE A 41 -6.83 -2.70 9.87
CA ILE A 41 -5.94 -2.15 8.84
C ILE A 41 -5.83 -3.10 7.65
N ILE A 42 -5.60 -4.39 7.89
CA ILE A 42 -5.46 -5.39 6.83
C ILE A 42 -6.75 -5.48 6.01
N GLU A 43 -7.90 -5.55 6.66
CA GLU A 43 -9.22 -5.60 6.01
C GLU A 43 -9.47 -4.36 5.13
N ALA A 44 -9.16 -3.16 5.64
CA ALA A 44 -9.30 -1.94 4.84
C ALA A 44 -8.39 -1.94 3.61
N LEU A 45 -7.13 -2.39 3.75
CA LEU A 45 -6.16 -2.43 2.65
C LEU A 45 -6.50 -3.49 1.59
N GLN A 46 -7.19 -4.57 1.96
CA GLN A 46 -7.62 -5.63 1.04
C GLN A 46 -8.54 -5.11 -0.09
N THR A 47 -9.23 -3.99 0.11
CA THR A 47 -10.02 -3.34 -0.94
C THR A 47 -9.17 -2.79 -2.09
N PHE A 48 -7.89 -2.53 -1.83
CA PHE A 48 -6.92 -2.04 -2.83
C PHE A 48 -6.04 -3.17 -3.35
N GLY A 49 -5.76 -4.19 -2.55
CA GLY A 49 -4.95 -5.34 -2.93
C GLY A 49 -4.42 -6.09 -1.72
N SER A 50 -3.54 -7.07 -1.92
CA SER A 50 -2.93 -7.79 -0.81
C SER A 50 -1.84 -6.94 -0.14
N PRO A 51 -1.98 -6.50 1.13
CA PRO A 51 -1.00 -5.64 1.76
C PRO A 51 0.31 -6.39 2.04
N LEU A 52 1.44 -5.84 1.58
CA LEU A 52 2.78 -6.33 1.90
C LEU A 52 3.34 -5.70 3.17
N ARG A 53 3.12 -4.39 3.32
CA ARG A 53 3.58 -3.58 4.44
C ARG A 53 2.65 -2.39 4.59
N TRP A 54 2.46 -1.97 5.83
CA TRP A 54 1.74 -0.75 6.17
C TRP A 54 2.34 -0.09 7.41
N ALA A 55 2.04 1.19 7.59
CA ALA A 55 2.39 1.97 8.76
C ALA A 55 1.27 2.98 9.07
N ILE A 56 0.93 3.14 10.35
CA ILE A 56 0.10 4.26 10.80
C ILE A 56 1.00 5.51 10.78
N THR A 57 0.64 6.48 9.96
CA THR A 57 1.41 7.72 9.78
C THR A 57 0.85 8.89 10.59
N ALA A 58 -0.45 8.84 10.93
CA ALA A 58 -1.08 9.81 11.82
C ALA A 58 -2.24 9.17 12.60
N VAL A 59 -2.52 9.73 13.78
CA VAL A 59 -3.66 9.38 14.63
C VAL A 59 -4.43 10.65 14.94
N ASP A 60 -5.71 10.65 14.61
CA ASP A 60 -6.65 11.71 14.99
C ASP A 60 -7.52 11.23 16.15
N CYS A 61 -7.23 11.72 17.35
CA CYS A 61 -7.96 11.36 18.57
C CYS A 61 -9.34 12.00 18.67
N GLU A 62 -9.59 13.12 17.98
CA GLU A 62 -10.88 13.81 18.00
C GLU A 62 -11.86 13.09 17.06
N ALA A 63 -11.43 12.84 15.83
CA ALA A 63 -12.20 12.10 14.83
C ALA A 63 -12.20 10.58 15.06
N LYS A 64 -11.33 10.08 15.94
CA LYS A 64 -11.06 8.64 16.17
C LYS A 64 -10.71 7.91 14.87
N THR A 65 -9.69 8.38 14.17
CA THR A 65 -9.22 7.76 12.92
C THR A 65 -7.71 7.59 12.86
N PHE A 66 -7.26 6.66 12.02
CA PHE A 66 -5.86 6.44 11.66
C PHE A 66 -5.65 6.77 10.20
N SER A 67 -4.57 7.51 9.90
CA SER A 67 -4.02 7.57 8.56
C SER A 67 -2.98 6.46 8.41
N VAL A 68 -3.14 5.64 7.38
CA VAL A 68 -2.30 4.48 7.11
C VAL A 68 -1.73 4.58 5.72
N GLU A 69 -0.41 4.46 5.60
CA GLU A 69 0.28 4.32 4.33
C GLU A 69 0.68 2.85 4.13
N ALA A 70 0.44 2.32 2.93
CA ALA A 70 0.67 0.91 2.65
C ALA A 70 1.18 0.65 1.23
N MET A 71 1.91 -0.46 1.10
CA MET A 71 2.24 -1.09 -0.17
C MET A 71 1.33 -2.31 -0.36
N VAL A 72 0.55 -2.32 -1.43
CA VAL A 72 -0.36 -3.42 -1.78
C VAL A 72 0.06 -4.08 -3.09
N VAL A 73 -0.13 -5.39 -3.20
CA VAL A 73 -0.04 -6.10 -4.47
C VAL A 73 -1.43 -6.17 -5.08
N THR A 74 -1.61 -5.47 -6.18
CA THR A 74 -2.73 -5.67 -7.09
C THR A 74 -2.34 -6.82 -8.00
N SER A 75 -2.95 -7.98 -7.84
CA SER A 75 -2.77 -9.07 -8.78
C SER A 75 -3.09 -8.56 -10.18
N VAL A 76 -2.08 -8.34 -11.03
CA VAL A 76 -2.32 -8.27 -12.47
C VAL A 76 -2.93 -9.62 -12.83
N PRO A 77 -4.16 -9.69 -13.38
CA PRO A 77 -4.64 -10.94 -13.92
C PRO A 77 -3.68 -11.30 -15.05
N GLN A 78 -2.82 -12.29 -14.80
CA GLN A 78 -2.02 -12.91 -15.83
C GLN A 78 -3.02 -13.64 -16.72
N GLU A 79 -3.52 -12.93 -17.74
CA GLU A 79 -4.34 -13.54 -18.79
C GLU A 79 -3.61 -14.78 -19.29
N SER A 80 -4.26 -15.92 -19.09
CA SER A 80 -3.90 -17.20 -19.64
C SER A 80 -3.58 -17.06 -21.12
N ARG A 81 -2.31 -17.23 -21.49
CA ARG A 81 -1.98 -17.64 -22.85
C ARG A 81 -1.85 -19.17 -22.86
N ILE A 82 -2.93 -19.74 -23.38
CA ILE A 82 -3.15 -21.10 -23.86
C ILE A 82 -2.09 -21.45 -24.91
#